data_AF-A0AAW2RTM2-F1
#
_entry.id   AF-A0AAW2RTM2-F1
#
_cell.length_a   1.000
_cell.length_b   1.000
_cell.length_c   1.000
_cell.angle_alpha   90.00
_cell.angle_beta   90.00
_cell.angle_gamma   90.00
#
_symmetry.space_group_name_H-M   'P 1'
#
loop_
_entity.id
_entity.type
_entity.pdbx_description
1 polymer ?
#
loop_
_entity_poly.entity_id
_entity_poly.type
_entity_poly.pdbx_seq_one_letter_code
_entity_poly.pdbx_strand_id
1 'polypeptide(L)'
;MWNYRDASMLRNSKHRLHISQLVDVRVVASDLRGCSRGASMESLAAKILGMDGVEKKEWVGRSAWDETWLSEEQVEYACVDAFLCFLMAKALRVWKWGED
;
A
#
# COMPACT_ATOMS: atom_id res chain seq x y z
N MET A 1 0.87 -0.57 0.24
CA MET A 1 1.64 -1.75 -0.21
C MET A 1 1.56 -2.79 0.90
N TRP A 2 0.91 -3.92 0.66
CA TRP A 2 0.58 -4.86 1.74
C TRP A 2 1.74 -5.80 1.99
N ASN A 3 2.21 -5.95 3.22
CA ASN A 3 3.04 -7.11 3.52
C ASN A 3 2.10 -8.34 3.61
N TYR A 4 2.55 -9.52 3.22
CA TYR A 4 1.72 -10.74 3.20
C TYR A 4 1.15 -11.13 4.59
N ARG A 5 1.56 -10.44 5.66
CA ARG A 5 1.13 -10.70 7.04
C ARG A 5 -0.08 -9.87 7.45
N ASP A 6 -0.34 -8.73 6.81
CA ASP A 6 -1.39 -7.81 7.27
C ASP A 6 -2.78 -8.49 7.32
N ALA A 7 -3.13 -9.32 6.32
CA ALA A 7 -4.36 -10.13 6.37
C ALA A 7 -4.38 -11.14 7.53
N SER A 8 -3.22 -11.72 7.85
CA SER A 8 -3.06 -12.62 9.00
C SER A 8 -3.16 -11.85 10.33
N MET A 9 -2.56 -10.67 10.41
CA MET A 9 -2.62 -9.78 11.57
C MET A 9 -4.05 -9.33 11.84
N LEU A 10 -4.79 -8.94 10.79
CA LEU A 10 -6.20 -8.57 10.90
C LEU A 10 -7.06 -9.75 11.36
N ARG A 11 -6.87 -10.93 10.78
CA ARG A 11 -7.61 -12.15 11.15
C ARG A 11 -7.34 -12.58 12.59
N ASN A 12 -6.09 -12.48 13.04
CA ASN A 12 -5.68 -12.91 14.39
C ASN A 12 -5.79 -11.78 15.44
N SER A 13 -6.21 -10.59 15.04
CA SER A 13 -6.46 -9.48 15.97
C SER A 13 -7.69 -9.77 16.84
N LYS A 14 -7.84 -8.98 17.92
CA LYS A 14 -9.07 -8.98 18.76
C LYS A 14 -10.36 -8.72 17.97
N HIS A 15 -10.25 -8.08 16.81
CA HIS A 15 -11.37 -7.75 15.93
C HIS A 15 -11.71 -8.86 14.92
N ARG A 16 -10.83 -9.86 14.74
CA ARG A 16 -11.02 -11.02 13.85
C ARG A 16 -11.50 -10.65 12.44
N LEU A 17 -10.88 -9.62 11.86
CA LEU A 17 -11.29 -9.08 10.57
C LEU A 17 -10.84 -10.01 9.43
N HIS A 18 -11.80 -10.50 8.65
CA HIS A 18 -11.55 -11.31 7.46
C HIS A 18 -11.68 -10.44 6.21
N ILE A 19 -10.65 -10.48 5.35
CA ILE A 19 -10.66 -9.83 4.04
C ILE A 19 -10.83 -10.92 2.98
N SER A 20 -11.96 -10.88 2.27
CA SER A 20 -12.32 -11.87 1.25
C SER A 20 -11.44 -11.80 0.01
N GLN A 21 -11.02 -10.59 -0.38
CA GLN A 21 -10.16 -10.36 -1.53
C GLN A 21 -9.11 -9.31 -1.18
N LEU A 22 -7.85 -9.74 -1.27
CA LEU A 22 -6.69 -8.86 -1.11
C LEU A 22 -5.76 -9.06 -2.29
N VAL A 23 -5.52 -7.98 -3.05
CA VAL A 23 -4.62 -7.98 -4.20
C VAL A 23 -3.43 -7.10 -3.88
N ASP A 24 -2.23 -7.69 -3.94
CA ASP A 24 -1.00 -6.91 -3.82
C ASP A 24 -0.68 -6.22 -5.15
N VAL A 25 -0.79 -4.89 -5.15
CA VAL A 25 -0.47 -4.02 -6.29
C VAL A 25 0.91 -4.32 -6.88
N ARG A 26 1.90 -4.75 -6.07
CA ARG A 26 3.23 -5.12 -6.58
C ARG A 26 3.20 -6.32 -7.52
N VAL A 27 2.34 -7.30 -7.24
CA VAL A 27 2.23 -8.50 -8.07
C VAL A 27 1.67 -8.10 -9.42
N VAL A 28 0.58 -7.33 -9.42
CA VAL A 28 -0.02 -6.80 -10.65
C VAL A 28 0.97 -5.91 -11.42
N ALA A 29 1.71 -5.05 -10.73
CA ALA A 29 2.72 -4.19 -11.33
C ALA A 29 3.89 -4.99 -11.93
N SER A 30 4.31 -6.07 -11.26
CA SER A 30 5.33 -6.99 -11.77
C SER A 30 4.86 -7.64 -13.05
N ASP A 31 3.65 -8.19 -13.05
CA ASP A 31 3.12 -8.97 -14.18
C ASP A 31 2.80 -8.07 -15.40
N LEU A 32 2.19 -6.89 -15.17
CA LEU A 32 1.74 -6.02 -16.25
C LEU A 32 2.78 -4.99 -16.71
N ARG A 33 3.74 -4.62 -15.85
CA ARG A 33 4.69 -3.53 -16.11
C ARG A 33 6.16 -3.91 -15.87
N GLY A 34 6.45 -5.17 -15.53
CA GLY A 34 7.82 -5.63 -15.25
C GLY A 34 8.46 -4.96 -14.03
N CYS A 35 7.65 -4.45 -13.09
CA CYS A 35 8.16 -3.84 -11.87
C CYS A 35 8.73 -4.89 -10.90
N SER A 36 9.77 -4.53 -10.13
CA SER A 36 10.29 -5.43 -9.10
C SER A 36 9.24 -5.66 -8.00
N ARG A 37 9.07 -6.93 -7.58
CA ARG A 37 8.25 -7.28 -6.40
C ARG A 37 8.81 -6.73 -5.09
N GLY A 38 10.05 -6.26 -5.07
CA GLY A 38 10.65 -5.55 -3.94
C GLY A 38 10.63 -4.03 -4.06
N ALA A 39 9.99 -3.46 -5.09
CA ALA A 39 9.96 -2.02 -5.29
C ALA A 39 9.23 -1.31 -4.14
N SER A 40 9.75 -0.16 -3.72
CA SER A 40 9.12 0.71 -2.72
C SER A 40 7.86 1.38 -3.28
N MET A 41 7.02 1.96 -2.41
CA MET A 41 5.77 2.59 -2.85
C MET A 41 6.08 3.81 -3.72
N GLU A 42 7.09 4.57 -3.33
CA GLU A 42 7.64 5.73 -4.02
C GLU A 42 8.15 5.32 -5.41
N SER A 43 8.90 4.21 -5.49
CA SER A 43 9.41 3.67 -6.75
C SER A 43 8.29 3.23 -7.69
N LEU A 44 7.21 2.65 -7.14
CA LEU A 44 6.04 2.26 -7.92
C LEU A 44 5.21 3.47 -8.36
N ALA A 45 5.06 4.49 -7.51
CA ALA A 45 4.38 5.73 -7.84
C ALA A 45 5.07 6.46 -9.01
N ALA A 46 6.41 6.55 -8.98
CA ALA A 46 7.18 7.09 -10.09
C ALA A 46 6.94 6.29 -11.39
N LYS A 47 7.06 4.96 -11.34
CA LYS A 47 6.94 4.11 -12.55
C LYS A 47 5.53 4.01 -13.11
N ILE A 48 4.50 3.94 -12.26
CA ILE A 48 3.11 3.68 -12.67
C ILE A 48 2.35 4.99 -12.90
N LEU A 49 2.59 6.01 -12.08
CA LEU A 49 1.83 7.26 -12.08
C LEU A 49 2.63 8.45 -12.65
N GLY A 50 3.95 8.31 -12.86
CA GLY A 50 4.82 9.43 -13.22
C GLY A 50 4.97 10.45 -12.09
N MET A 51 4.71 10.05 -10.85
CA MET A 51 4.78 10.91 -9.66
C MET A 51 6.17 10.75 -9.01
N ASP A 52 7.13 11.52 -9.49
CA ASP A 52 8.47 11.59 -8.90
C ASP A 52 8.49 12.43 -7.62
N GLY A 53 9.47 12.18 -6.74
CA GLY A 53 9.68 12.97 -5.52
C GLY A 53 8.73 12.67 -4.36
N VAL A 54 7.87 11.65 -4.50
CA VAL A 54 7.10 11.13 -3.37
C VAL A 54 8.07 10.59 -2.31
N GLU A 55 7.96 11.09 -1.09
CA GLU A 55 8.77 10.63 0.04
C GLU A 55 7.85 10.30 1.24
N LYS A 56 8.02 9.10 1.78
CA LYS A 56 7.40 8.71 3.05
C LYS A 56 8.47 8.58 4.11
N LYS A 57 8.54 9.57 5.00
CA LYS A 57 9.49 9.62 6.12
C LYS A 57 9.45 8.33 6.95
N GLU A 58 10.56 7.59 6.97
CA GLU A 58 10.65 6.28 7.62
C GLU A 58 10.36 6.34 9.13
N TRP A 59 10.79 7.43 9.81
CA TRP A 59 10.55 7.61 11.23
C TRP A 59 9.07 7.80 11.56
N VAL A 60 8.28 8.42 10.67
CA VAL A 60 6.83 8.54 10.85
C VAL A 60 6.19 7.16 10.74
N GLY A 61 6.60 6.35 9.76
CA GLY A 61 6.12 4.97 9.59
C GLY A 61 6.40 4.05 10.79
N ARG A 62 7.41 4.36 11.61
CA ARG A 62 7.78 3.61 12.83
C ARG A 62 7.46 4.34 14.14
N SER A 63 6.68 5.41 14.07
CA SER A 63 6.25 6.18 15.25
C SER A 63 5.17 5.45 16.07
N ALA A 64 4.74 6.04 17.19
CA ALA A 64 3.71 5.49 18.06
C ALA A 64 2.31 5.64 17.43
N TRP A 65 1.90 4.66 16.63
CA TRP A 65 0.60 4.63 15.93
C TRP A 65 -0.57 4.17 16.80
N ASP A 66 -0.29 3.74 18.02
CA ASP A 66 -1.24 3.31 19.04
C ASP A 66 -1.60 4.42 20.05
N GLU A 67 -1.08 5.62 19.84
CA GLU A 67 -1.41 6.81 20.63
C GLU A 67 -2.87 7.23 20.48
N THR A 68 -3.40 7.90 21.51
CA THR A 68 -4.80 8.37 21.50
C THR A 68 -5.04 9.43 20.42
N TRP A 69 -4.02 10.22 20.11
CA TRP A 69 -4.05 11.28 19.10
C TRP A 69 -2.87 11.13 18.15
N LEU A 70 -3.16 11.16 16.86
CA LEU A 70 -2.12 11.14 15.83
C LEU A 70 -1.59 12.56 15.60
N SER A 71 -0.30 12.67 15.31
CA SER A 71 0.29 13.92 14.82
C SER A 71 -0.15 14.21 13.39
N GLU A 72 -0.03 15.46 12.96
CA GLU A 72 -0.29 15.86 11.57
C GLU A 72 0.58 15.06 10.58
N GLU A 73 1.85 14.80 10.91
CA GLU A 73 2.74 13.98 10.08
C GLU A 73 2.25 12.53 9.95
N GLN A 74 1.72 11.93 11.03
CA GLN A 74 1.14 10.58 10.97
C GLN A 74 -0.13 10.58 10.10
N VAL A 75 -1.01 11.57 10.26
CA VAL A 75 -2.22 11.69 9.42
C VAL A 75 -1.84 11.83 7.95
N GLU A 76 -0.89 12.70 7.63
CA GLU A 76 -0.38 12.89 6.26
C GLU A 76 0.21 11.58 5.71
N TYR A 77 1.06 10.90 6.48
CA TYR A 77 1.69 9.65 6.07
C TYR A 77 0.67 8.56 5.73
N ALA A 78 -0.37 8.38 6.57
CA ALA A 78 -1.42 7.40 6.35
C ALA A 78 -2.26 7.75 5.11
N CYS A 79 -2.60 9.03 4.94
CA CYS A 79 -3.34 9.52 3.78
C CYS A 79 -2.56 9.31 2.48
N VAL A 80 -1.27 9.64 2.46
CA VAL A 80 -0.39 9.44 1.30
C VAL A 80 -0.28 7.95 0.96
N ASP A 81 -0.10 7.07 1.95
CA ASP A 81 -0.01 5.62 1.72
C ASP A 81 -1.29 5.07 1.07
N ALA A 82 -2.45 5.41 1.62
CA ALA A 82 -3.74 4.97 1.11
C ALA A 82 -4.03 5.55 -0.28
N PHE A 83 -3.76 6.84 -0.49
CA PHE A 83 -4.01 7.53 -1.75
C PHE A 83 -3.17 6.96 -2.90
N LEU A 84 -1.86 6.79 -2.70
CA LEU A 84 -0.98 6.22 -3.71
C LEU A 84 -1.34 4.76 -4.01
N CYS A 85 -1.68 3.98 -2.98
CA CYS A 85 -2.13 2.61 -3.16
C CYS A 85 -3.39 2.54 -4.06
N PHE A 86 -4.36 3.42 -3.81
CA PHE A 86 -5.57 3.53 -4.63
C PHE A 86 -5.26 3.95 -6.06
N LEU A 87 -4.45 5.00 -6.27
CA LEU A 87 -4.12 5.49 -7.61
C LEU A 87 -3.39 4.43 -8.44
N MET A 88 -2.40 3.74 -7.86
CA MET A 88 -1.69 2.67 -8.55
C MET A 88 -2.61 1.49 -8.87
N ALA A 89 -3.46 1.08 -7.92
CA ALA A 89 -4.46 0.05 -8.13
C ALA A 89 -5.41 0.41 -9.28
N LYS A 90 -5.84 1.68 -9.35
CA LYS A 90 -6.67 2.21 -10.43
C LYS A 90 -5.95 2.22 -11.77
N ALA A 91 -4.72 2.71 -11.83
CA ALA A 91 -3.91 2.76 -13.04
C ALA A 91 -3.64 1.36 -13.62
N LEU A 92 -3.48 0.35 -12.76
CA LEU A 92 -3.29 -1.04 -13.15
C LEU A 92 -4.59 -1.81 -13.35
N ARG A 93 -5.76 -1.20 -13.08
CA ARG A 93 -7.09 -1.83 -13.15
C ARG A 93 -7.13 -3.16 -12.37
N VAL A 94 -6.59 -3.17 -11.15
CA VAL A 94 -6.37 -4.41 -10.37
C VAL A 94 -7.62 -5.26 -10.16
N TRP A 95 -8.82 -4.67 -10.22
CA TRP A 95 -10.09 -5.40 -10.11
C TRP A 95 -10.38 -6.32 -11.30
N LYS A 96 -9.63 -6.19 -12.41
CA LYS A 96 -9.71 -7.10 -13.57
C LYS A 96 -8.58 -8.12 -13.61
N TRP A 97 -7.67 -8.08 -12.63
CA TRP A 97 -6.50 -8.91 -12.66
C TRP A 97 -6.86 -10.34 -12.24
N GLY A 98 -6.60 -11.32 -13.12
CA GLY A 98 -7.00 -12.71 -12.93
C GLY A 98 -8.41 -13.06 -13.42
N GLU A 99 -9.10 -12.12 -14.07
CA GLU A 99 -10.30 -12.41 -14.87
C GLU A 99 -9.85 -12.66 -16.32
N ASP A 100 -9.81 -13.93 -16.73
CA ASP A 100 -9.66 -14.36 -18.14
C ASP A 100 -11.00 -14.27 -18.89
#